data_AF-A0A7K2LUR9-F1
#
_entry.id   AF-A0A7K2LUR9-F1
#
_cell.length_a   1.000
_cell.length_b   1.000
_cell.length_c   1.000
_cell.angle_alpha   90.00
_cell.angle_beta   90.00
_cell.angle_gamma   90.00
#
_symmetry.space_group_name_H-M   'P 1'
#
loop_
_entity.id
_entity.type
_entity.pdbx_description
1 polymer ?
#
loop_
_entity_poly.entity_id
_entity_poly.type
_entity_poly.pdbx_seq_one_letter_code
_entity_poly.pdbx_strand_id
1 'polypeptide(L)'
;MTYDGFTYDEAAAAALLDGGAVLPLGATDREDADVLTARAYTHPALDGRRTVRLVPGTLGEAEDLALDFLGLVREEEVREVGQVRRETLGFPAWALVNDPANGHHALALVRDVERLARQAKSRPGAAKEGFEALGEQLGRAVPHFLPTFYEQAARVFLQYDNTTYAAAFFGKAREAERVHALAVDEERQRAVFLEFAFAGALTVKALKEYVRALAARLSPAEAWAQFRQLSVERCAAGLPPYASLPQ
;
A
#
# COMPACT_ATOMS: atom_id res chain seq x y z
N MET A 1 -21.20 21.62 -15.37
CA MET A 1 -20.75 22.41 -14.19
C MET A 1 -19.30 22.77 -14.47
N THR A 2 -19.06 23.96 -15.00
CA THR A 2 -17.71 24.45 -15.34
C THR A 2 -17.10 25.01 -14.06
N TYR A 3 -16.15 24.27 -13.47
CA TYR A 3 -15.39 24.72 -12.32
C TYR A 3 -14.36 25.74 -12.82
N ASP A 4 -14.38 26.96 -12.27
CA ASP A 4 -13.40 28.00 -12.59
C ASP A 4 -11.99 27.47 -12.33
N GLY A 5 -11.16 27.51 -13.37
CA GLY A 5 -9.88 26.83 -13.46
C GLY A 5 -8.84 27.42 -12.52
N PHE A 6 -8.69 26.85 -11.33
CA PHE A 6 -7.45 26.93 -10.58
C PHE A 6 -6.49 25.87 -11.14
N THR A 7 -5.70 26.26 -12.14
CA THR A 7 -4.53 25.46 -12.52
C THR A 7 -3.46 25.70 -11.48
N TYR A 8 -3.20 24.69 -10.65
CA TYR A 8 -2.03 24.70 -9.77
C TYR A 8 -0.78 24.49 -10.64
N ASP A 9 0.31 25.20 -10.33
CA ASP A 9 1.62 24.77 -10.80
C ASP A 9 1.91 23.34 -10.29
N GLU A 10 2.57 22.51 -11.09
CA GLU A 10 2.77 21.08 -10.79
C GLU A 10 3.48 20.86 -9.45
N ALA A 11 4.45 21.72 -9.12
CA ALA A 11 5.17 21.65 -7.85
C ALA A 11 4.26 21.98 -6.66
N ALA A 12 3.35 22.95 -6.82
CA ALA A 12 2.37 23.31 -5.81
C ALA A 12 1.31 22.21 -5.63
N ALA A 13 0.82 21.63 -6.74
CA ALA A 13 -0.09 20.48 -6.70
C ALA A 13 0.55 19.29 -5.99
N ALA A 14 1.82 18.98 -6.29
CA ALA A 14 2.58 17.92 -5.63
C ALA A 14 2.64 18.11 -4.11
N ALA A 15 3.08 19.29 -3.67
CA ALA A 15 3.20 19.60 -2.25
C ALA A 15 1.84 19.55 -1.52
N LEU A 16 0.75 19.98 -2.17
CA LEU A 16 -0.60 19.90 -1.62
C LEU A 16 -1.08 18.45 -1.49
N LEU A 17 -0.89 17.62 -2.52
CA LEU A 17 -1.25 16.20 -2.49
C LEU A 17 -0.44 15.43 -1.45
N ASP A 18 0.87 15.69 -1.37
CA ASP A 18 1.74 15.08 -0.35
C ASP A 18 1.35 15.52 1.07
N GLY A 19 0.77 16.72 1.21
CA GLY A 19 0.16 17.22 2.45
C GLY A 19 -1.24 16.67 2.75
N GLY A 20 -1.81 15.81 1.90
CA GLY A 20 -3.14 15.22 2.07
C GLY A 20 -4.31 16.12 1.64
N ALA A 21 -4.06 17.14 0.81
CA ALA A 21 -5.12 17.99 0.29
C ALA A 21 -6.02 17.25 -0.70
N VAL A 22 -7.29 17.66 -0.75
CA VAL A 22 -8.21 17.31 -1.84
C VAL A 22 -8.20 18.47 -2.84
N LEU A 23 -7.68 18.22 -4.04
CA LEU A 23 -7.67 19.18 -5.13
C LEU A 23 -9.00 19.13 -5.91
N PRO A 24 -9.38 20.22 -6.60
CA PRO A 24 -10.48 20.18 -7.57
C PRO A 24 -10.26 19.11 -8.65
N LEU A 25 -11.34 18.61 -9.25
CA LEU A 25 -11.24 17.69 -10.39
C LEU A 25 -10.53 18.38 -11.57
N GLY A 26 -9.58 17.68 -12.19
CA GLY A 26 -8.80 18.19 -13.31
C GLY A 26 -7.76 19.25 -12.93
N ALA A 27 -7.46 19.42 -11.64
CA ALA A 27 -6.41 20.32 -11.15
C ALA A 27 -5.01 19.85 -11.53
N THR A 28 -4.82 18.55 -11.79
CA THR A 28 -3.54 17.96 -12.21
C THR A 28 -3.76 16.67 -13.02
N ASP A 29 -2.83 16.36 -13.93
CA ASP A 29 -2.73 15.13 -14.72
C ASP A 29 -1.61 14.20 -14.24
N ARG A 30 -1.00 14.49 -13.08
CA ARG A 30 0.07 13.70 -12.48
C ARG A 30 -0.34 12.23 -12.30
N GLU A 31 0.57 11.33 -12.65
CA GLU A 31 0.37 9.88 -12.51
C GLU A 31 0.19 9.42 -11.06
N ASP A 32 0.66 10.22 -10.09
CA ASP A 32 0.56 9.96 -8.66
C ASP A 32 -0.65 10.63 -7.99
N ALA A 33 -1.57 11.19 -8.78
CA ALA A 33 -2.90 11.60 -8.35
C ALA A 33 -3.95 10.50 -8.65
N ASP A 34 -4.99 10.45 -7.85
CA ASP A 34 -6.17 9.60 -8.03
C ASP A 34 -7.45 10.44 -7.88
N VAL A 35 -8.54 9.99 -8.48
CA VAL A 35 -9.85 10.63 -8.32
C VAL A 35 -10.43 10.25 -6.97
N LEU A 36 -10.83 11.23 -6.17
CA LEU A 36 -11.56 10.99 -4.94
C LEU A 36 -13.03 10.73 -5.25
N THR A 37 -13.54 9.60 -4.79
CA THR A 37 -14.93 9.18 -4.99
C THR A 37 -15.73 9.27 -3.70
N ALA A 38 -16.97 9.73 -3.79
CA ALA A 38 -17.96 9.64 -2.73
C ALA A 38 -18.87 8.44 -3.02
N ARG A 39 -18.88 7.48 -2.10
CA ARG A 39 -19.61 6.20 -2.20
C ARG A 39 -20.62 6.11 -1.06
N ALA A 40 -21.89 5.88 -1.38
CA ALA A 40 -22.97 5.81 -0.42
C ALA A 40 -23.35 4.36 -0.12
N TYR A 41 -23.64 4.07 1.14
CA TYR A 41 -24.02 2.76 1.62
C TYR A 41 -25.20 2.84 2.58
N THR A 42 -25.98 1.77 2.62
CA THR A 42 -27.12 1.60 3.52
C THR A 42 -26.96 0.34 4.35
N HIS A 43 -27.56 0.30 5.54
CA HIS A 43 -27.60 -0.90 6.37
C HIS A 43 -28.90 -0.91 7.18
N PRO A 44 -29.59 -2.06 7.36
CA PRO A 44 -30.85 -2.13 8.10
C PRO A 44 -30.78 -1.54 9.51
N ALA A 45 -29.65 -1.75 10.21
CA ALA A 45 -29.42 -1.19 11.55
C ALA A 45 -29.15 0.33 11.61
N LEU A 46 -29.14 1.03 10.47
CA LEU A 46 -28.95 2.49 10.42
C LEU A 46 -30.27 3.28 10.33
N ASP A 47 -31.43 2.61 10.41
CA ASP A 47 -32.76 3.22 10.41
C ASP A 47 -32.99 4.14 9.19
N GLY A 48 -32.62 3.66 8.00
CA GLY A 48 -32.76 4.42 6.75
C GLY A 48 -31.72 5.53 6.55
N ARG A 49 -30.78 5.73 7.48
CA ARG A 49 -29.65 6.65 7.28
C ARG A 49 -28.64 6.06 6.32
N ARG A 50 -28.03 6.93 5.52
CA ARG A 50 -26.95 6.60 4.58
C ARG A 50 -25.60 6.94 5.21
N THR A 51 -24.61 6.08 4.99
CA THR A 51 -23.21 6.37 5.28
C THR A 51 -22.49 6.67 3.99
N VAL A 52 -21.77 7.79 3.92
CA VAL A 52 -20.95 8.16 2.76
C VAL A 52 -19.49 8.04 3.14
N ARG A 53 -18.70 7.37 2.30
CA ARG A 53 -17.24 7.32 2.43
C ARG A 53 -16.58 8.01 1.26
N LEU A 54 -15.51 8.74 1.57
CA LEU A 54 -14.60 9.31 0.60
C LEU A 54 -13.44 8.32 0.41
N VAL A 55 -13.25 7.85 -0.82
CA VAL A 55 -12.31 6.77 -1.13
C VAL A 55 -11.59 7.10 -2.43
N PRO A 56 -10.26 7.01 -2.49
CA PRO A 56 -9.53 7.05 -3.76
C PRO A 56 -10.14 6.04 -4.75
N GLY A 57 -10.32 6.42 -6.00
CA GLY A 57 -11.01 5.63 -7.02
C GLY A 57 -10.40 4.24 -7.19
N THR A 58 -9.06 4.17 -7.14
CA THR A 58 -8.29 2.90 -7.19
C THR A 58 -8.57 1.97 -6.00
N LEU A 59 -8.92 2.51 -4.82
CA LEU A 59 -9.27 1.74 -3.62
C LEU A 59 -10.77 1.45 -3.50
N GLY A 60 -11.59 2.01 -4.39
CA GLY A 60 -13.04 2.02 -4.25
C GLY A 60 -13.69 0.63 -4.25
N GLU A 61 -13.24 -0.28 -5.11
CA GLU A 61 -13.75 -1.66 -5.15
C GLU A 61 -13.43 -2.42 -3.86
N ALA A 62 -12.22 -2.25 -3.33
CA ALA A 62 -11.82 -2.87 -2.08
C ALA A 62 -12.68 -2.39 -0.90
N GLU A 63 -13.00 -1.09 -0.87
CA GLU A 63 -13.89 -0.52 0.14
C GLU A 63 -15.31 -1.08 0.02
N ASP A 64 -15.86 -1.20 -1.20
CA ASP A 64 -17.17 -1.80 -1.42
C ASP A 64 -17.23 -3.22 -0.86
N LEU A 65 -16.23 -4.05 -1.17
CA LEU A 65 -16.13 -5.43 -0.70
C LEU A 65 -16.00 -5.50 0.83
N ALA A 66 -15.24 -4.58 1.44
CA ALA A 66 -15.10 -4.53 2.89
C ALA A 66 -16.41 -4.18 3.58
N LEU A 67 -17.16 -3.23 3.04
CA LEU A 67 -18.44 -2.80 3.60
C LEU A 67 -19.57 -3.79 3.35
N ASP A 68 -19.59 -4.45 2.19
CA ASP A 68 -20.51 -5.55 1.89
C ASP A 68 -20.36 -6.70 2.89
N PHE A 69 -19.12 -7.06 3.24
CA PHE A 69 -18.84 -8.05 4.29
C PHE A 69 -19.41 -7.64 5.67
N LEU A 70 -19.45 -6.34 5.97
CA LEU A 70 -20.08 -5.81 7.18
C LEU A 70 -21.61 -5.67 7.07
N GLY A 71 -22.19 -6.12 5.96
CA GLY A 71 -23.63 -6.10 5.67
C GLY A 71 -24.14 -4.78 5.09
N LEU A 72 -23.25 -3.84 4.74
CA LEU A 72 -23.64 -2.58 4.12
C LEU A 72 -23.87 -2.77 2.62
N VAL A 73 -24.99 -2.29 2.11
CA VAL A 73 -25.33 -2.35 0.68
C VAL A 73 -24.95 -1.04 0.02
N ARG A 74 -24.08 -1.11 -1.00
CA ARG A 74 -23.64 0.01 -1.82
C ARG A 74 -24.78 0.54 -2.70
N GLU A 75 -24.98 1.86 -2.73
CA GLU A 75 -25.82 2.52 -3.73
C GLU A 75 -25.08 2.64 -5.07
N GLU A 76 -25.82 2.57 -6.19
CA GLU A 76 -25.23 2.54 -7.54
C GLU A 76 -24.47 3.82 -7.92
N GLU A 77 -24.83 4.96 -7.32
CA GLU A 77 -24.25 6.25 -7.65
C GLU A 77 -22.86 6.42 -6.99
N VAL A 78 -21.82 6.55 -7.82
CA VAL A 78 -20.52 7.11 -7.40
C VAL A 78 -20.43 8.54 -7.91
N ARG A 79 -20.03 9.47 -7.02
CA ARG A 79 -19.72 10.84 -7.41
C ARG A 79 -18.23 11.09 -7.28
N GLU A 80 -17.63 11.68 -8.31
CA GLU A 80 -16.28 12.22 -8.23
C GLU A 80 -16.32 13.57 -7.50
N VAL A 81 -15.47 13.74 -6.49
CA VAL A 81 -15.54 14.91 -5.59
C VAL A 81 -14.21 15.66 -5.46
N GLY A 82 -13.15 15.21 -6.14
CA GLY A 82 -11.86 15.87 -6.18
C GLY A 82 -10.75 14.95 -6.66
N GLN A 83 -9.50 15.40 -6.54
CA GLN A 83 -8.30 14.60 -6.74
C GLN A 83 -7.50 14.53 -5.42
N VAL A 84 -6.93 13.37 -5.14
CA VAL A 84 -6.11 13.08 -3.96
C VAL A 84 -4.83 12.37 -4.37
N ARG A 85 -3.89 12.23 -3.42
CA ARG A 85 -2.70 11.40 -3.63
C ARG A 85 -3.14 9.96 -3.93
N ARG A 86 -2.57 9.34 -4.95
CA ARG A 86 -2.77 7.91 -5.21
C ARG A 86 -2.17 7.10 -4.08
N GLU A 87 -2.98 6.20 -3.52
CA GLU A 87 -2.55 5.25 -2.50
C GLU A 87 -2.44 3.84 -3.11
N THR A 88 -1.38 3.11 -2.76
CA THR A 88 -1.22 1.71 -3.16
C THR A 88 -2.20 0.84 -2.36
N LEU A 89 -2.83 -0.15 -3.00
CA LEU A 89 -3.61 -1.17 -2.28
C LEU A 89 -2.72 -1.90 -1.26
N GLY A 90 -2.92 -1.57 0.02
CA GLY A 90 -2.36 -2.28 1.16
C GLY A 90 -3.28 -3.39 1.66
N PHE A 91 -2.85 -4.11 2.69
CA PHE A 91 -3.71 -5.05 3.41
C PHE A 91 -4.73 -4.30 4.29
N PRO A 92 -6.03 -4.68 4.33
CA PRO A 92 -6.65 -5.85 3.71
C PRO A 92 -7.20 -5.60 2.29
N ALA A 93 -7.22 -4.35 1.82
CA ALA A 93 -7.82 -3.97 0.54
C ALA A 93 -7.32 -4.80 -0.65
N TRP A 94 -6.01 -5.05 -0.70
CA TRP A 94 -5.40 -5.92 -1.70
C TRP A 94 -6.00 -7.33 -1.70
N ALA A 95 -6.21 -7.93 -0.53
CA ALA A 95 -6.76 -9.28 -0.42
C ALA A 95 -8.21 -9.34 -0.92
N LEU A 96 -9.01 -8.31 -0.66
CA LEU A 96 -10.38 -8.24 -1.12
C LEU A 96 -10.48 -8.19 -2.64
N VAL A 97 -9.62 -7.41 -3.29
CA VAL A 97 -9.63 -7.26 -4.75
C VAL A 97 -8.98 -8.47 -5.46
N ASN A 98 -7.86 -8.97 -4.93
CA ASN A 98 -7.06 -9.98 -5.63
C ASN A 98 -7.47 -11.42 -5.29
N ASP A 99 -8.14 -11.64 -4.16
CA ASP A 99 -8.68 -12.94 -3.77
C ASP A 99 -9.94 -12.80 -2.89
N PRO A 100 -11.07 -12.34 -3.47
CA PRO A 100 -12.31 -12.13 -2.74
C PRO A 100 -12.80 -13.39 -2.01
N ALA A 101 -12.55 -14.59 -2.59
CA ALA A 101 -12.96 -15.86 -2.00
C ALA A 101 -12.33 -16.11 -0.62
N ASN A 102 -11.09 -15.64 -0.43
CA ASN A 102 -10.37 -15.74 0.84
C ASN A 102 -10.34 -14.42 1.63
N GLY A 103 -10.99 -13.37 1.15
CA GLY A 103 -10.97 -12.02 1.74
C GLY A 103 -11.42 -11.97 3.20
N HIS A 104 -12.29 -12.89 3.63
CA HIS A 104 -12.73 -13.03 5.02
C HIS A 104 -11.55 -13.29 5.99
N HIS A 105 -10.49 -13.99 5.55
CA HIS A 105 -9.27 -14.16 6.36
C HIS A 105 -8.56 -12.83 6.62
N ALA A 106 -8.58 -11.91 5.64
CA ALA A 106 -7.98 -10.59 5.79
C ALA A 106 -8.83 -9.70 6.71
N LEU A 107 -10.15 -9.71 6.52
CA LEU A 107 -11.09 -8.93 7.33
C LEU A 107 -11.10 -9.36 8.80
N ALA A 108 -10.92 -10.65 9.08
CA ALA A 108 -10.81 -11.17 10.44
C ALA A 108 -9.64 -10.55 11.23
N LEU A 109 -8.60 -10.06 10.55
CA LEU A 109 -7.42 -9.47 11.20
C LEU A 109 -7.51 -7.96 11.44
N VAL A 110 -8.49 -7.26 10.86
CA VAL A 110 -8.55 -5.77 10.88
C VAL A 110 -8.50 -5.22 12.30
N ARG A 111 -9.33 -5.77 13.19
CA ARG A 111 -9.38 -5.33 14.60
C ARG A 111 -8.05 -5.51 15.32
N ASP A 112 -7.37 -6.63 15.09
CA ASP A 112 -6.08 -6.91 15.72
C ASP A 112 -4.98 -6.01 15.15
N VAL A 113 -4.97 -5.79 13.83
CA VAL A 113 -4.06 -4.84 13.17
C VAL A 113 -4.25 -3.42 13.71
N GLU A 114 -5.47 -2.91 13.82
CA GLU A 114 -5.75 -1.58 14.38
C GLU A 114 -5.33 -1.45 15.85
N ARG A 115 -5.50 -2.52 16.64
CA ARG A 115 -5.02 -2.55 18.03
C ARG A 115 -3.49 -2.47 18.07
N LEU A 116 -2.79 -3.25 17.26
CA LEU A 116 -1.32 -3.26 17.21
C LEU A 116 -0.77 -1.95 16.67
N ALA A 117 -1.43 -1.34 15.68
CA ALA A 117 -1.07 -0.03 15.15
C ALA A 117 -1.10 1.05 16.24
N ARG A 118 -2.16 1.10 17.05
CA ARG A 118 -2.23 2.01 18.21
C ARG A 118 -1.15 1.73 19.26
N GLN A 119 -0.73 0.48 19.41
CA GLN A 119 0.35 0.10 20.34
C GLN A 119 1.74 0.46 19.81
N ALA A 120 1.94 0.52 18.49
CA ALA A 120 3.26 0.70 17.89
C ALA A 120 3.99 1.97 18.37
N LYS A 121 3.25 3.04 18.68
CA LYS A 121 3.84 4.28 19.25
C LYS A 121 4.41 4.10 20.66
N SER A 122 3.68 3.43 21.55
CA SER A 122 3.97 3.41 22.99
C SER A 122 4.67 2.12 23.45
N ARG A 123 4.41 1.02 22.75
CA ARG A 123 4.93 -0.32 23.03
C ARG A 123 5.35 -1.00 21.73
N PRO A 124 6.33 -0.45 21.00
CA PRO A 124 6.73 -0.95 19.68
C PRO A 124 7.16 -2.42 19.69
N GLY A 125 7.84 -2.88 20.75
CA GLY A 125 8.25 -4.29 20.88
C GLY A 125 7.06 -5.24 20.97
N ALA A 126 6.06 -4.93 21.80
CA ALA A 126 4.85 -5.73 21.92
C ALA A 126 4.01 -5.69 20.63
N ALA A 127 3.96 -4.53 19.95
CA ALA A 127 3.30 -4.42 18.65
C ALA A 127 3.99 -5.30 17.60
N LYS A 128 5.33 -5.31 17.57
CA LYS A 128 6.13 -6.17 16.68
C LYS A 128 5.81 -7.64 16.92
N GLU A 129 5.88 -8.11 18.16
CA GLU A 129 5.57 -9.50 18.52
C GLU A 129 4.14 -9.87 18.10
N GLY A 130 3.18 -8.97 18.31
CA GLY A 130 1.81 -9.18 17.89
C GLY A 130 1.66 -9.29 16.37
N PHE A 131 2.32 -8.44 15.59
CA PHE A 131 2.29 -8.54 14.13
C PHE A 131 2.97 -9.81 13.62
N GLU A 132 4.04 -10.27 14.27
CA GLU A 132 4.68 -11.55 13.95
C GLU A 132 3.73 -12.72 14.21
N ALA A 133 3.05 -12.74 15.37
CA ALA A 133 2.08 -13.77 15.70
C ALA A 133 0.88 -13.81 14.72
N LEU A 134 0.35 -12.65 14.34
CA LEU A 134 -0.70 -12.57 13.31
C LEU A 134 -0.20 -13.07 11.95
N GLY A 135 1.03 -12.73 11.58
CA GLY A 135 1.65 -13.23 10.35
C GLY A 135 1.80 -14.75 10.34
N GLU A 136 2.22 -15.36 11.46
CA GLU A 136 2.28 -16.82 11.57
C GLU A 136 0.91 -17.49 11.43
N GLN A 137 -0.14 -16.89 12.01
CA GLN A 137 -1.51 -17.39 11.87
C GLN A 137 -1.99 -17.28 10.42
N LEU A 138 -1.79 -16.12 9.79
CA LEU A 138 -2.18 -15.87 8.41
C LEU A 138 -1.45 -16.81 7.44
N GLY A 139 -0.16 -17.06 7.66
CA GLY A 139 0.67 -17.91 6.82
C GLY A 139 0.26 -19.39 6.79
N ARG A 140 -0.46 -19.87 7.81
CA ARG A 140 -1.00 -21.24 7.84
C ARG A 140 -2.24 -21.41 6.96
N ALA A 141 -2.99 -20.34 6.72
CA ALA A 141 -4.24 -20.37 5.97
C ALA A 141 -4.07 -19.84 4.55
N VAL A 142 -3.53 -18.64 4.41
CA VAL A 142 -3.49 -17.86 3.17
C VAL A 142 -2.11 -17.18 3.01
N PRO A 143 -1.04 -17.96 2.76
CA PRO A 143 0.33 -17.45 2.73
C PRO A 143 0.56 -16.35 1.68
N HIS A 144 -0.23 -16.31 0.61
CA HIS A 144 -0.17 -15.26 -0.41
C HIS A 144 -0.61 -13.87 0.09
N PHE A 145 -1.25 -13.76 1.27
CA PHE A 145 -1.54 -12.47 1.90
C PHE A 145 -0.37 -11.92 2.72
N LEU A 146 0.60 -12.76 3.08
CA LEU A 146 1.73 -12.37 3.93
C LEU A 146 2.54 -11.18 3.40
N PRO A 147 2.86 -11.07 2.10
CA PRO A 147 3.66 -9.95 1.61
C PRO A 147 2.96 -8.61 1.87
N THR A 148 1.68 -8.50 1.52
CA THR A 148 0.92 -7.26 1.70
C THR A 148 0.62 -6.97 3.17
N PHE A 149 0.38 -8.01 3.98
CA PHE A 149 0.21 -7.89 5.43
C PHE A 149 1.48 -7.34 6.11
N TYR A 150 2.65 -7.92 5.81
CA TYR A 150 3.90 -7.47 6.41
C TYR A 150 4.34 -6.08 5.91
N GLU A 151 4.07 -5.73 4.66
CA GLU A 151 4.24 -4.34 4.19
C GLU A 151 3.34 -3.37 4.97
N GLN A 152 2.09 -3.74 5.24
CA GLN A 152 1.20 -2.90 6.05
C GLN A 152 1.68 -2.77 7.50
N ALA A 153 2.16 -3.85 8.11
CA ALA A 153 2.81 -3.78 9.42
C ALA A 153 4.03 -2.86 9.40
N ALA A 154 4.81 -2.90 8.32
CA ALA A 154 5.97 -2.03 8.16
C ALA A 154 5.57 -0.54 8.03
N ARG A 155 4.51 -0.22 7.26
CA ARG A 155 3.94 1.13 7.17
C ARG A 155 3.46 1.67 8.51
N VAL A 156 2.86 0.82 9.34
CA VAL A 156 2.47 1.18 10.73
C VAL A 156 3.67 1.63 11.56
N PHE A 157 4.84 0.99 11.43
CA PHE A 157 6.04 1.43 12.14
C PHE A 157 6.65 2.70 11.54
N LEU A 158 6.54 2.90 10.23
CA LEU A 158 6.97 4.15 9.57
C LEU A 158 6.18 5.36 10.05
N GLN A 159 4.88 5.22 10.34
CA GLN A 159 4.07 6.31 10.92
C GLN A 159 4.61 6.85 12.26
N TYR A 160 5.48 6.10 12.93
CA TYR A 160 6.13 6.47 14.18
C TYR A 160 7.66 6.52 14.07
N ASP A 161 8.17 6.73 12.84
CA ASP A 161 9.59 6.86 12.51
C ASP A 161 10.47 5.66 12.94
N ASN A 162 9.85 4.50 13.18
CA ASN A 162 10.56 3.29 13.58
C ASN A 162 11.04 2.52 12.33
N THR A 163 12.03 3.11 11.66
CA THR A 163 12.63 2.55 10.43
C THR A 163 13.27 1.16 10.65
N THR A 164 13.70 0.85 11.88
CA THR A 164 14.26 -0.45 12.22
C THR A 164 13.23 -1.57 12.11
N TYR A 165 12.05 -1.39 12.72
CA TYR A 165 10.99 -2.40 12.64
C TYR A 165 10.30 -2.39 11.28
N ALA A 166 10.15 -1.22 10.64
CA ALA A 166 9.69 -1.14 9.27
C ALA A 166 10.58 -1.98 8.32
N ALA A 167 11.91 -1.82 8.41
CA ALA A 167 12.85 -2.61 7.62
C ALA A 167 12.77 -4.12 7.91
N ALA A 168 12.56 -4.50 9.16
CA ALA A 168 12.39 -5.90 9.56
C ALA A 168 11.13 -6.53 8.94
N PHE A 169 9.99 -5.81 8.97
CA PHE A 169 8.74 -6.29 8.38
C PHE A 169 8.74 -6.26 6.86
N PHE A 170 9.36 -5.25 6.23
CA PHE A 170 9.61 -5.27 4.79
C PHE A 170 10.43 -6.50 4.38
N GLY A 171 11.48 -6.83 5.15
CA GLY A 171 12.26 -8.06 4.94
C GLY A 171 11.41 -9.33 5.06
N LYS A 172 10.49 -9.40 6.04
CA LYS A 172 9.55 -10.54 6.19
C LYS A 172 8.58 -10.65 5.01
N ALA A 173 8.12 -9.54 4.44
CA ALA A 173 7.28 -9.56 3.24
C ALA A 173 8.00 -10.25 2.07
N ARG A 174 9.26 -9.87 1.81
CA ARG A 174 10.09 -10.47 0.76
C ARG A 174 10.46 -11.91 1.07
N GLU A 175 10.67 -12.24 2.35
CA GLU A 175 10.92 -13.62 2.75
C GLU A 175 9.70 -14.51 2.53
N ALA A 176 8.50 -14.03 2.81
CA ALA A 176 7.27 -14.78 2.56
C ALA A 176 7.09 -15.10 1.07
N GLU A 177 7.38 -14.14 0.17
CA GLU A 177 7.38 -14.40 -1.29
C GLU A 177 8.29 -15.55 -1.67
N ARG A 178 9.50 -15.60 -1.09
CA ARG A 178 10.49 -16.66 -1.38
C ARG A 178 10.11 -18.01 -0.79
N VAL A 179 9.79 -18.04 0.50
CA VAL A 179 9.47 -19.27 1.25
C VAL A 179 8.25 -19.96 0.66
N HIS A 180 7.26 -19.20 0.21
CA HIS A 180 6.03 -19.73 -0.36
C HIS A 180 6.01 -19.76 -1.90
N ALA A 181 7.13 -19.42 -2.56
CA ALA A 181 7.26 -19.36 -4.02
C ALA A 181 6.11 -18.58 -4.68
N LEU A 182 5.74 -17.44 -4.10
CA LEU A 182 4.60 -16.64 -4.55
C LEU A 182 4.92 -15.95 -5.88
N ALA A 183 3.90 -15.81 -6.72
CA ALA A 183 3.98 -14.92 -7.87
C ALA A 183 4.19 -13.49 -7.39
N VAL A 184 5.05 -12.76 -8.09
CA VAL A 184 5.44 -11.40 -7.74
C VAL A 184 5.18 -10.51 -8.93
N ASP A 185 4.36 -9.49 -8.70
CA ASP A 185 4.17 -8.36 -9.60
C ASP A 185 5.40 -7.43 -9.48
N GLU A 186 6.20 -7.35 -10.55
CA GLU A 186 7.45 -6.57 -10.56
C GLU A 186 7.22 -5.06 -10.44
N GLU A 187 6.12 -4.56 -11.00
CA GLU A 187 5.82 -3.14 -10.97
C GLU A 187 5.39 -2.71 -9.58
N ARG A 188 4.45 -3.47 -8.98
CA ARG A 188 4.07 -3.28 -7.58
C ARG A 188 5.29 -3.44 -6.67
N GLN A 189 6.10 -4.47 -6.88
CA GLN A 189 7.28 -4.73 -6.05
C GLN A 189 8.24 -3.55 -6.13
N ARG A 190 8.58 -3.04 -7.32
CA ARG A 190 9.44 -1.86 -7.50
C ARG A 190 8.87 -0.63 -6.78
N ALA A 191 7.58 -0.35 -6.92
CA ALA A 191 6.92 0.76 -6.24
C ALA A 191 7.06 0.68 -4.71
N VAL A 192 6.84 -0.50 -4.13
CA VAL A 192 7.02 -0.71 -2.69
C VAL A 192 8.51 -0.62 -2.29
N PHE A 193 9.45 -1.12 -3.11
CA PHE A 193 10.88 -0.93 -2.85
C PHE A 193 11.27 0.55 -2.78
N LEU A 194 10.72 1.39 -3.66
CA LEU A 194 10.93 2.84 -3.64
C LEU A 194 10.33 3.48 -2.40
N GLU A 195 9.08 3.14 -2.07
CA GLU A 195 8.38 3.60 -0.87
C GLU A 195 9.26 3.42 0.38
N PHE A 196 9.75 2.20 0.60
CA PHE A 196 10.59 1.89 1.76
C PHE A 196 12.01 2.46 1.64
N ALA A 197 12.54 2.67 0.43
CA ALA A 197 13.81 3.34 0.23
C ALA A 197 13.73 4.82 0.65
N PHE A 198 12.67 5.52 0.22
CA PHE A 198 12.46 6.92 0.55
C PHE A 198 12.17 7.12 2.04
N ALA A 199 11.50 6.17 2.67
CA ALA A 199 11.27 6.17 4.12
C ALA A 199 12.51 5.75 4.94
N GLY A 200 13.66 5.49 4.32
CA GLY A 200 14.89 5.06 5.01
C GLY A 200 14.81 3.67 5.65
N ALA A 201 13.82 2.86 5.26
CA ALA A 201 13.56 1.52 5.79
C ALA A 201 13.94 0.38 4.81
N LEU A 202 14.67 0.70 3.74
CA LEU A 202 15.23 -0.30 2.83
C LEU A 202 16.67 -0.64 3.21
N THR A 203 16.91 -1.90 3.62
CA THR A 203 18.27 -2.36 3.94
C THR A 203 19.08 -2.67 2.69
N VAL A 204 20.41 -2.54 2.78
CA VAL A 204 21.34 -2.98 1.71
C VAL A 204 21.17 -4.47 1.39
N LYS A 205 20.88 -5.29 2.40
CA LYS A 205 20.61 -6.73 2.22
C LYS A 205 19.38 -6.96 1.36
N ALA A 206 18.25 -6.30 1.68
CA ALA A 206 17.01 -6.45 0.93
C ALA A 206 17.18 -6.00 -0.53
N LEU A 207 17.94 -4.93 -0.76
CA LEU A 207 18.26 -4.47 -2.12
C LEU A 207 19.15 -5.47 -2.89
N LYS A 208 20.17 -6.04 -2.24
CA LYS A 208 21.00 -7.11 -2.84
C LYS A 208 20.16 -8.33 -3.23
N GLU A 209 19.26 -8.73 -2.35
CA GLU A 209 18.35 -9.86 -2.59
C GLU A 209 17.37 -9.58 -3.72
N TYR A 210 16.85 -8.35 -3.81
CA TYR A 210 15.98 -7.93 -4.91
C TYR A 210 16.67 -8.05 -6.27
N VAL A 211 17.89 -7.53 -6.40
CA VAL A 211 18.66 -7.63 -7.65
C VAL A 211 18.90 -9.09 -8.04
N ARG A 212 19.25 -9.94 -7.07
CA ARG A 212 19.41 -11.39 -7.30
C ARG A 212 18.09 -12.04 -7.73
N ALA A 213 16.97 -11.66 -7.12
CA ALA A 213 15.66 -12.20 -7.43
C ALA A 213 15.16 -11.80 -8.82
N LEU A 214 15.45 -10.57 -9.28
CA LEU A 214 15.16 -10.15 -10.65
C LEU A 214 15.90 -11.01 -11.66
N ALA A 215 17.22 -11.19 -11.48
CA ALA A 215 18.04 -12.01 -12.38
C ALA A 215 17.64 -13.48 -12.40
N ALA A 216 17.03 -13.99 -11.32
CA ALA A 216 16.54 -15.36 -11.25
C ALA A 216 15.16 -15.55 -11.90
N ARG A 217 14.35 -14.50 -12.02
CA ARG A 217 12.94 -14.59 -12.48
C ARG A 217 12.71 -14.04 -13.88
N LEU A 218 13.50 -13.07 -14.31
CA LEU A 218 13.30 -12.33 -15.56
C LEU A 218 14.41 -12.59 -16.58
N SER A 219 14.18 -12.24 -17.84
CA SER A 219 15.26 -12.21 -18.83
C SER A 219 16.32 -11.17 -18.45
N PRO A 220 17.57 -11.30 -18.92
CA PRO A 220 18.62 -10.33 -18.60
C PRO A 220 18.27 -8.88 -18.97
N ALA A 221 17.56 -8.67 -20.08
CA ALA A 221 17.13 -7.34 -20.51
C ALA A 221 16.06 -6.74 -19.58
N GLU A 222 15.07 -7.53 -19.18
CA GLU A 222 14.01 -7.10 -18.26
C GLU A 222 14.54 -6.87 -16.85
N ALA A 223 15.40 -7.76 -16.35
CA ALA A 223 16.05 -7.60 -15.05
C ALA A 223 16.89 -6.31 -14.99
N TRP A 224 17.65 -6.02 -16.06
CA TRP A 224 18.39 -4.77 -16.18
C TRP A 224 17.48 -3.54 -16.23
N ALA A 225 16.38 -3.59 -16.99
CA ALA A 225 15.43 -2.49 -17.07
C ALA A 225 14.84 -2.15 -15.70
N GLN A 226 14.37 -3.16 -14.95
CA GLN A 226 13.82 -3.00 -13.59
C GLN A 226 14.86 -2.43 -12.62
N PHE A 227 16.07 -3.01 -12.59
CA PHE A 227 17.14 -2.56 -11.70
C PHE A 227 17.61 -1.14 -12.01
N ARG A 228 17.78 -0.81 -13.30
CA ARG A 228 18.15 0.52 -13.75
C ARG A 228 17.10 1.54 -13.34
N GLN A 229 15.83 1.24 -13.57
CA GLN A 229 14.73 2.14 -13.21
C GLN A 229 14.73 2.42 -11.70
N LEU A 230 14.74 1.38 -10.86
CA LEU A 230 14.84 1.54 -9.39
C LEU A 230 16.04 2.40 -8.99
N SER A 231 17.21 2.17 -9.61
CA SER A 231 18.43 2.91 -9.30
C SER A 231 18.32 4.39 -9.67
N VAL A 232 17.76 4.70 -10.85
CA VAL A 232 17.56 6.08 -11.32
C VAL A 232 16.56 6.81 -10.42
N GLU A 233 15.42 6.20 -10.12
CA GLU A 233 14.37 6.81 -9.28
C GLU A 233 14.88 7.07 -7.85
N ARG A 234 15.67 6.15 -7.29
CA ARG A 234 16.32 6.37 -5.98
C ARG A 234 17.30 7.54 -6.00
N CYS A 235 18.17 7.63 -7.00
CA CYS A 235 19.12 8.72 -7.12
C CYS A 235 18.46 10.07 -7.41
N ALA A 236 17.40 10.09 -8.23
CA ALA A 236 16.62 11.29 -8.51
C ALA A 236 15.97 11.85 -7.22
N ALA A 237 15.60 10.98 -6.29
CA ALA A 237 15.10 11.37 -4.96
C ALA A 237 16.20 11.68 -3.92
N GLY A 238 17.47 11.78 -4.34
CA GLY A 238 18.59 12.15 -3.47
C GLY A 238 19.20 11.01 -2.64
N LEU A 239 18.81 9.75 -2.89
CA LEU A 239 19.45 8.60 -2.24
C LEU A 239 20.79 8.27 -2.91
N PRO A 240 21.79 7.80 -2.13
CA PRO A 240 23.08 7.43 -2.70
C PRO A 240 22.95 6.29 -3.71
N PRO A 241 23.78 6.30 -4.78
CA PRO A 241 23.78 5.23 -5.77
C PRO A 241 24.11 3.89 -5.12
N TYR A 242 23.58 2.84 -5.72
CA TYR A 242 23.83 1.48 -5.24
C TYR A 242 25.32 1.12 -5.40
N ALA A 243 26.01 0.95 -4.28
CA ALA A 243 27.47 0.80 -4.23
C ALA A 243 27.99 -0.59 -4.65
N SER A 244 27.11 -1.53 -5.02
CA SER A 244 27.50 -2.91 -5.35
C SER A 244 26.89 -3.34 -6.68
N LEU A 245 27.53 -3.02 -7.81
CA LEU A 245 27.10 -3.60 -9.09
C LEU A 245 27.08 -5.13 -8.98
N PRO A 246 26.01 -5.81 -9.43
CA PRO A 246 26.05 -7.27 -9.54
C PRO A 246 27.24 -7.66 -10.41
N GLN A 247 28.10 -8.54 -9.88
CA GLN A 247 29.18 -9.18 -10.64
C GLN A 247 28.61 -10.31 -11.49
#